data_AF-A0A1V9YTR4-F1
#
_entry.id   AF-A0A1V9YTR4-F1
#
_cell.length_a   1.000
_cell.length_b   1.000
_cell.length_c   1.000
_cell.angle_alpha   90.00
_cell.angle_beta   90.00
_cell.angle_gamma   90.00
#
_symmetry.space_group_name_H-M   'P 1'
#
loop_
_entity.id
_entity.type
_entity.pdbx_description
1 polymer ?
#
loop_
_entity_poly.entity_id
_entity_poly.type
_entity_poly.pdbx_seq_one_letter_code
_entity_poly.pdbx_strand_id
1 'polypeptide(L)'
;MSHFLSLMVRQSVPQIYRRVLKLAQRFPSIKRDQLVLDIKAEFHENKTLTDPAKIQEKIGVAIKGIEQLGQYVNLDPRAHSWTVEMEKDPFGQNQPRPESVKVVTPPENQK
;
A
#
# COMPACT_ATOMS: atom_id res chain seq x y z
N MET A 1 -8.12 -37.46 -9.62
CA MET A 1 -8.05 -36.65 -10.86
C MET A 1 -8.31 -35.19 -10.49
N SER A 2 -7.68 -34.25 -11.19
CA SER A 2 -7.70 -32.79 -10.99
C SER A 2 -6.64 -32.19 -10.06
N HIS A 3 -5.37 -32.35 -10.44
CA HIS A 3 -4.36 -31.30 -10.24
C HIS A 3 -4.68 -30.16 -11.22
N PHE A 4 -5.63 -29.30 -10.87
CA PHE A 4 -5.95 -28.10 -11.65
C PHE A 4 -4.77 -27.11 -11.55
N LEU A 5 -3.88 -27.17 -12.54
CA LEU A 5 -3.13 -26.04 -13.11
C LEU A 5 -2.64 -24.99 -12.09
N SER A 6 -1.73 -25.37 -11.18
CA SER A 6 -0.88 -24.39 -10.49
C SER A 6 0.25 -23.92 -11.41
N LEU A 7 -0.12 -23.20 -12.47
CA LEU A 7 0.81 -22.47 -13.33
C LEU A 7 0.78 -20.98 -12.94
N MET A 8 0.82 -20.71 -11.63
CA MET A 8 1.02 -19.35 -11.15
C MET A 8 2.48 -18.97 -11.40
N VAL A 9 2.70 -18.16 -12.44
CA VAL A 9 3.94 -17.42 -12.63
C VAL A 9 4.20 -16.64 -11.33
N ARG A 10 5.16 -17.09 -10.51
CA ARG A 10 5.55 -16.37 -9.29
C ARG A 10 6.12 -15.02 -9.72
N GLN A 11 5.37 -13.95 -9.46
CA GLN A 11 5.86 -12.60 -9.74
C GLN A 11 7.03 -12.29 -8.80
N SER A 12 8.16 -11.91 -9.36
CA SER A 12 9.31 -11.43 -8.58
C SER A 12 9.03 -10.05 -7.99
N VAL A 13 9.66 -9.71 -6.87
CA VAL A 13 9.53 -8.40 -6.20
C VAL A 13 9.76 -7.22 -7.18
N PRO A 14 10.75 -7.24 -8.09
CA PRO A 14 10.91 -6.17 -9.08
C PRO A 14 9.74 -6.04 -10.07
N GLN A 15 9.07 -7.14 -10.43
CA GLN A 15 7.89 -7.11 -11.31
C GLN A 15 6.71 -6.47 -10.57
N ILE A 16 6.48 -6.86 -9.32
CA ILE A 16 5.44 -6.30 -8.45
C ILE A 16 5.67 -4.78 -8.29
N TYR A 17 6.89 -4.37 -7.95
CA TYR A 17 7.28 -2.97 -7.80
C TYR A 17 6.97 -2.14 -9.06
N ARG A 18 7.38 -2.62 -10.24
CA ARG A 18 7.10 -1.93 -11.51
C ARG A 18 5.60 -1.83 -11.78
N ARG A 19 4.86 -2.89 -11.48
CA ARG A 19 3.41 -2.96 -11.73
C ARG A 19 2.65 -1.97 -10.84
N VAL A 20 2.92 -1.96 -9.54
CA VAL A 20 2.24 -1.04 -8.60
C VAL A 20 2.57 0.41 -8.93
N LEU A 21 3.83 0.74 -9.27
CA LEU A 21 4.20 2.09 -9.68
C LEU A 21 3.48 2.54 -10.95
N LYS A 22 3.35 1.65 -11.95
CA LYS A 22 2.65 1.96 -13.21
C LYS A 22 1.17 2.27 -12.97
N LEU A 23 0.53 1.57 -12.04
CA LEU A 23 -0.86 1.82 -11.66
C LEU A 23 -0.99 3.11 -10.85
N ALA A 24 -0.14 3.29 -9.83
CA ALA A 24 -0.12 4.49 -9.02
C ALA A 24 0.07 5.77 -9.86
N GLN A 25 0.96 5.75 -10.87
CA GLN A 25 1.17 6.88 -11.79
C GLN A 25 -0.06 7.25 -12.65
N ARG A 26 -1.02 6.34 -12.78
CA ARG A 26 -2.26 6.57 -13.55
C ARG A 26 -3.47 6.79 -12.65
N PHE A 27 -3.27 6.77 -11.34
CA PHE A 27 -4.35 6.89 -10.38
C PHE A 27 -4.94 8.32 -10.43
N PRO A 28 -6.26 8.48 -10.62
CA PRO A 28 -6.90 9.79 -10.80
C PRO A 28 -7.10 10.50 -9.45
N SER A 29 -5.99 10.90 -8.80
CA SER A 29 -6.01 11.58 -7.50
C SER A 29 -5.00 12.73 -7.44
N ILE A 30 -5.33 13.80 -6.74
CA ILE A 30 -4.38 14.88 -6.42
C ILE A 30 -3.22 14.39 -5.54
N LYS A 31 -3.40 13.29 -4.79
CA LYS A 31 -2.38 12.67 -3.93
C LYS A 31 -1.52 11.65 -4.68
N ARG A 32 -1.70 11.51 -6.01
CA ARG A 32 -0.99 10.53 -6.84
C ARG A 32 0.52 10.58 -6.67
N ASP A 33 1.10 11.78 -6.68
CA ASP A 33 2.55 11.92 -6.64
C ASP A 33 3.10 11.53 -5.26
N GLN A 34 2.39 11.87 -4.18
CA GLN A 34 2.72 11.41 -2.83
C GLN A 34 2.61 9.88 -2.73
N LEU A 35 1.52 9.29 -3.24
CA LEU A 35 1.36 7.83 -3.28
C LEU A 35 2.53 7.14 -4.00
N VAL A 36 2.99 7.68 -5.13
CA VAL A 36 4.16 7.15 -5.84
C VAL A 36 5.43 7.24 -4.99
N LEU A 37 5.63 8.32 -4.24
CA LEU A 37 6.77 8.47 -3.33
C LEU A 37 6.70 7.48 -2.17
N ASP A 38 5.53 7.33 -1.54
CA ASP A 38 5.31 6.43 -0.41
C ASP A 38 5.59 4.97 -0.82
N ILE A 39 5.10 4.54 -1.98
CA ILE A 39 5.39 3.20 -2.53
C ILE A 39 6.91 3.02 -2.73
N LYS A 40 7.61 4.01 -3.27
CA LYS A 40 9.07 3.93 -3.45
C LYS A 40 9.80 3.82 -2.11
N ALA A 41 9.38 4.62 -1.12
CA ALA A 41 9.95 4.60 0.22
C ALA A 41 9.76 3.24 0.87
N GLU A 42 8.54 2.68 0.86
CA GLU A 42 8.26 1.38 1.49
C GLU A 42 9.08 0.25 0.86
N PHE A 43 9.23 0.20 -0.48
CA PHE A 43 10.08 -0.80 -1.13
C PHE A 43 11.57 -0.59 -0.82
N HIS A 44 12.01 0.65 -0.65
CA HIS A 44 13.39 0.96 -0.29
C HIS A 44 13.70 0.54 1.16
N GLU A 45 12.83 0.88 2.10
CA GLU A 45 12.96 0.53 3.52
C GLU A 45 12.98 -0.99 3.74
N ASN A 46 12.20 -1.74 2.97
CA ASN A 46 12.15 -3.20 3.07
C ASN A 46 13.20 -3.91 2.20
N LYS A 47 14.11 -3.19 1.53
CA LYS A 47 15.11 -3.78 0.60
C LYS A 47 16.03 -4.80 1.28
N THR A 48 16.34 -4.60 2.55
CA THR A 48 17.23 -5.46 3.35
C THR A 48 16.48 -6.52 4.16
N LEU A 49 15.16 -6.62 3.98
CA LEU A 49 14.35 -7.61 4.67
C LEU A 49 14.75 -9.02 4.23
N THR A 50 15.16 -9.87 5.17
CA THR A 50 15.59 -11.25 4.91
C THR A 50 14.62 -12.31 5.45
N ASP A 51 13.72 -11.92 6.36
CA ASP A 51 12.73 -12.80 6.96
C ASP A 51 11.70 -13.25 5.90
N PRO A 52 11.65 -14.54 5.55
CA PRO A 52 10.75 -15.04 4.50
C PRO A 52 9.28 -14.79 4.80
N ALA A 53 8.85 -14.85 6.06
CA ALA A 53 7.44 -14.65 6.42
C ALA A 53 7.03 -13.19 6.19
N LYS A 54 7.86 -12.24 6.62
CA LYS A 54 7.62 -10.80 6.41
C LYS A 54 7.69 -10.42 4.94
N ILE A 55 8.59 -11.03 4.16
CA ILE A 55 8.64 -10.82 2.72
C ILE A 55 7.32 -11.25 2.07
N GLN A 56 6.79 -12.42 2.44
CA GLN A 56 5.50 -12.89 1.92
C GLN A 56 4.34 -11.97 2.31
N GLU A 57 4.33 -11.50 3.56
CA GLU A 57 3.34 -10.52 4.02
C GLU A 57 3.37 -9.24 3.18
N LYS A 58 4.56 -8.64 2.99
CA LYS A 58 4.74 -7.42 2.18
C LYS A 58 4.39 -7.63 0.71
N ILE A 59 4.71 -8.79 0.15
CA ILE A 59 4.26 -9.18 -1.20
C ILE A 59 2.72 -9.21 -1.25
N GLY A 60 2.08 -9.80 -0.24
CA GLY A 60 0.61 -9.84 -0.14
C GLY A 60 -0.02 -8.45 -0.11
N VAL A 61 0.55 -7.52 0.66
CA VAL A 61 0.11 -6.12 0.70
C VAL A 61 0.25 -5.46 -0.67
N ALA A 62 1.39 -5.62 -1.35
CA ALA A 62 1.62 -5.03 -2.66
C ALA A 62 0.67 -5.60 -3.73
N ILE A 63 0.36 -6.90 -3.69
CA ILE A 63 -0.60 -7.54 -4.60
C ILE A 63 -2.00 -6.96 -4.40
N LYS A 64 -2.47 -6.83 -3.14
CA LYS A 64 -3.77 -6.19 -2.84
C LYS A 64 -3.81 -4.74 -3.33
N GLY A 65 -2.74 -3.99 -3.13
CA GLY A 65 -2.62 -2.62 -3.63
C GLY A 65 -2.70 -2.53 -5.17
N ILE A 66 -2.12 -3.50 -5.89
CA ILE A 66 -2.24 -3.61 -7.35
C ILE A 66 -3.69 -3.86 -7.78
N GLU A 67 -4.39 -4.75 -7.09
CA GLU A 67 -5.80 -5.06 -7.37
C GLU A 67 -6.67 -3.82 -7.17
N GLN A 68 -6.54 -3.16 -6.03
CA GLN A 68 -7.29 -1.95 -5.69
C GLN A 68 -7.01 -0.81 -6.67
N LEU A 69 -5.74 -0.47 -6.93
CA LEU A 69 -5.40 0.58 -7.91
C LEU A 69 -5.90 0.22 -9.31
N GLY A 70 -5.84 -1.07 -9.68
CA GLY A 70 -6.33 -1.56 -10.95
C GLY A 70 -7.81 -1.26 -11.20
N GLN A 71 -8.65 -1.28 -10.15
CA GLN A 71 -10.08 -0.97 -10.26
C GLN A 71 -10.34 0.44 -10.77
N TYR A 72 -9.48 1.40 -10.43
CA TYR A 72 -9.64 2.81 -10.83
C TYR A 72 -8.96 3.13 -12.16
N VAL A 73 -7.87 2.42 -12.48
CA VAL A 73 -7.03 2.72 -13.65
C VAL A 73 -7.54 2.03 -14.93
N ASN A 74 -8.26 0.91 -14.79
CA ASN A 74 -8.87 0.21 -15.92
C ASN A 74 -10.29 0.73 -16.28
N LEU A 75 -10.77 1.78 -15.62
CA LEU A 75 -12.01 2.43 -16.03
C LEU A 75 -11.81 3.06 -17.41
N ASP A 76 -12.61 2.65 -18.39
CA ASP A 76 -12.61 3.27 -19.72
C ASP A 76 -12.99 4.75 -19.55
N PRO A 77 -12.12 5.71 -19.91
CA PRO A 77 -12.42 7.13 -19.80
C PRO A 77 -13.60 7.58 -20.67
N ARG A 78 -14.15 6.72 -21.53
CA ARG A 78 -15.35 6.96 -22.36
C ARG A 78 -16.64 6.38 -21.77
N ALA A 79 -16.57 5.65 -20.66
CA ALA A 79 -17.76 5.07 -20.03
C ALA A 79 -18.63 6.14 -19.37
N HIS A 80 -19.94 6.10 -19.63
CA HIS A 80 -20.90 7.11 -19.18
C HIS A 80 -21.39 6.93 -17.73
N SER A 81 -21.02 5.84 -17.04
CA SER A 81 -21.32 5.62 -15.63
C SER A 81 -20.33 4.65 -14.99
N TRP A 82 -19.81 4.97 -13.80
CA TRP A 82 -19.02 4.06 -12.98
C TRP A 82 -19.60 4.01 -11.56
N THR A 83 -19.73 2.80 -11.02
CA THR A 83 -20.09 2.55 -9.62
C THR A 83 -18.87 1.94 -8.95
N VAL A 84 -18.22 2.68 -8.06
CA VAL A 84 -17.14 2.15 -7.22
C VAL A 84 -17.69 2.01 -5.81
N GLU A 85 -17.80 0.78 -5.33
CA GLU A 85 -18.03 0.51 -3.92
C GLU A 85 -16.74 0.80 -3.16
N MET A 86 -16.71 1.94 -2.47
CA MET A 86 -15.64 2.24 -1.54
C MET A 86 -15.86 1.42 -0.27
N GLU A 87 -15.13 0.33 -0.10
CA GLU A 87 -14.95 -0.22 1.24
C GLU A 87 -14.32 0.86 2.12
N LYS A 88 -14.97 1.10 3.26
CA LYS A 88 -14.62 2.13 4.22
C LYS A 88 -13.23 1.84 4.79
N ASP A 89 -12.26 2.61 4.32
CA ASP A 89 -10.87 2.70 4.78
C ASP A 89 -9.96 1.50 4.44
N PRO A 90 -9.36 1.46 3.23
CA PRO A 90 -8.42 0.40 2.83
C PRO A 90 -7.07 0.45 3.56
N PHE A 91 -6.86 1.44 4.45
CA PHE A 91 -5.59 1.64 5.17
C PHE A 91 -5.73 1.61 6.69
N GLY A 92 -6.81 1.03 7.22
CA GLY A 92 -6.98 0.63 8.62
C GLY A 92 -6.09 1.39 9.61
N GLN A 93 -6.43 2.64 9.92
CA GLN A 93 -5.77 3.37 11.01
C GLN A 93 -6.22 2.81 12.35
N ASN A 94 -5.70 1.64 12.73
CA ASN A 94 -5.84 1.06 14.08
C ASN A 94 -4.48 0.62 14.66
N GLN A 95 -3.39 1.30 14.27
CA GLN A 95 -2.25 1.38 15.18
C GLN A 95 -2.55 2.48 16.20
N PRO A 96 -2.67 2.19 17.51
CA PRO A 96 -2.49 3.24 18.49
C PRO A 96 -1.10 3.82 18.24
N ARG A 97 -1.02 5.12 17.92
CA ARG A 97 0.27 5.82 17.98
C ARG A 97 0.87 5.51 19.35
N PRO A 98 2.15 5.13 19.45
CA PRO A 98 2.81 5.24 20.74
C PRO A 98 2.77 6.72 21.09
N GLU A 99 1.87 7.11 22.00
CA GLU A 99 1.94 8.40 22.65
C GLU A 99 3.32 8.47 23.31
N SER A 100 4.17 9.27 22.68
CA SER A 100 5.47 9.65 23.19
C SER A 100 5.30 10.27 24.57
N VAL A 101 5.55 9.43 25.57
CA VAL A 101 6.23 9.68 26.83
C VAL A 101 6.70 11.15 27.04
N LYS A 102 6.18 11.71 28.15
CA LYS A 102 6.61 12.85 28.98
C LYS A 102 6.37 14.29 28.49
N VAL A 103 5.23 14.85 28.90
CA VAL A 103 5.18 16.24 29.38
C VAL A 103 5.48 16.20 30.88
N VAL A 104 6.71 16.53 31.27
CA VAL A 104 7.03 16.91 32.66
C VAL A 104 7.05 18.43 32.69
N THR A 105 6.02 19.00 33.29
CA THR A 105 5.88 20.44 33.55
C THR A 105 6.95 20.87 34.56
N PRO A 106 7.67 21.99 34.34
CA PRO A 106 8.58 22.55 35.35
C PRO A 106 7.80 23.07 36.58
N PRO A 107 8.36 23.01 37.80
CA PRO A 107 7.70 23.53 38.99
C PRO A 107 7.61 25.06 38.94
N GLU A 108 6.39 25.57 39.15
CA GLU A 108 6.06 26.97 39.37
C GLU A 108 6.72 27.45 40.66
N ASN A 109 7.63 28.43 40.54
CA ASN A 109 8.39 28.97 41.64
C ASN A 109 7.61 30.11 42.31
N GLN A 110 7.36 29.94 43.61
CA GLN A 110 6.72 30.90 44.50
C GLN A 110 7.45 32.25 44.49
N LYS A 111 6.68 33.35 44.50
CA LYS A 111 7.08 34.58 45.18
C LYS A 111 5.86 35.35 45.67
#